data_AF-A0A3A9AFZ9-F1
#
_entry.id   AF-A0A3A9AFZ9-F1
#
_cell.length_a   1.000
_cell.length_b   1.000
_cell.length_c   1.000
_cell.angle_alpha   90.00
_cell.angle_beta   90.00
_cell.angle_gamma   90.00
#
_symmetry.space_group_name_H-M   'P 1'
#
loop_
_entity.id
_entity.type
_entity.pdbx_description
1 polymer ?
#
loop_
_entity_poly.entity_id
_entity_poly.type
_entity_poly.pdbx_seq_one_letter_code
_entity_poly.pdbx_strand_id
1 'polypeptide(L)'
;MILVLTTMFSACMAATAAENPSSTRAKLRSEGAIHYSAKEGNVVIDSADFYTLADQLDRFKVQAVKQLEVMHTYLTHSGGDVAMTSADDIYAVHKKPQSGEEADPLSLDFATILEGIAVSQSIPTNPEAYGFPAGTKFYKKADGSLSTNDSDDAEPISIQPAEADNLSAGTAAWVNGKLKLGTGSDTAKMLDEAFKEHGGGSNLGQYAINTVYTLPEDVPTAFAYVVTTAHSGSGIDGNQAGADPVLTVSSCKSFTKLFSNRYARNGFNVRISLYYLTGLPAGTEIEGSNGLLFY
;
A
#
# COMPACT_ATOMS: atom_id res chain seq x y z
N MET A 1 26.77 65.52 -20.52
CA MET A 1 26.18 64.24 -20.98
C MET A 1 26.40 63.23 -19.87
N ILE A 2 25.41 63.04 -19.00
CA ILE A 2 25.46 62.11 -17.86
C ILE A 2 24.35 61.10 -18.09
N LEU A 3 24.74 59.82 -18.20
CA LEU A 3 23.88 58.68 -18.48
C LEU A 3 23.11 58.34 -17.20
N VAL A 4 21.79 58.52 -17.18
CA VAL A 4 20.94 58.08 -16.06
C VAL A 4 20.58 56.61 -16.29
N LEU A 5 21.17 55.75 -15.48
CA LEU A 5 20.90 54.32 -15.43
C LEU A 5 19.55 54.12 -14.71
N THR A 6 18.50 53.77 -15.44
CA THR A 6 17.22 53.34 -14.88
C THR A 6 17.35 51.91 -14.36
N THR A 7 17.51 51.77 -13.04
CA THR A 7 17.37 50.49 -12.35
C THR A 7 15.90 50.08 -12.35
N MET A 8 15.54 49.13 -13.23
CA MET A 8 14.28 48.40 -13.09
C MET A 8 14.39 47.50 -11.87
N PHE A 9 13.78 47.91 -10.76
CA PHE A 9 13.47 47.00 -9.66
C PHE A 9 12.40 46.03 -10.16
N SER A 10 12.83 44.82 -10.52
CA SER A 10 11.95 43.67 -10.69
C SER A 10 11.32 43.38 -9.33
N ALA A 11 10.11 43.87 -9.12
CA ALA A 11 9.28 43.46 -8.00
C ALA A 11 8.95 41.99 -8.23
N CYS A 12 9.61 41.09 -7.49
CA CYS A 12 9.11 39.74 -7.31
C CYS A 12 7.71 39.86 -6.75
N MET A 13 6.69 39.61 -7.58
CA MET A 13 5.35 39.34 -7.09
C MET A 13 5.44 38.04 -6.28
N ALA A 14 5.59 38.18 -4.96
CA ALA A 14 5.21 37.12 -4.05
C ALA A 14 3.72 36.91 -4.28
N ALA A 15 3.37 35.82 -4.96
CA ALA A 15 2.02 35.32 -4.97
C ALA A 15 1.67 34.98 -3.52
N THR A 16 1.04 35.92 -2.81
CA THR A 16 0.37 35.61 -1.56
C THR A 16 -0.74 34.64 -1.94
N ALA A 17 -0.52 33.35 -1.69
CA ALA A 17 -1.57 32.37 -1.67
C ALA A 17 -2.66 32.93 -0.76
N ALA A 18 -3.82 33.26 -1.33
CA ALA A 18 -4.96 33.71 -0.56
C ALA A 18 -5.26 32.61 0.47
N GLU A 19 -5.03 32.90 1.75
CA GLU A 19 -5.48 32.02 2.83
C GLU A 19 -7.01 31.99 2.74
N ASN A 20 -7.55 30.82 2.40
CA ASN A 20 -8.99 30.61 2.27
C ASN A 20 -9.70 31.02 3.58
N PRO A 21 -10.82 31.76 3.53
CA PRO A 21 -11.53 32.19 4.72
C PRO A 21 -12.05 30.99 5.53
N SER A 22 -11.74 30.98 6.82
CA SER A 22 -12.02 29.90 7.79
C SER A 22 -13.53 29.72 8.05
N SER A 23 -14.10 28.62 7.54
CA SER A 23 -15.51 28.21 7.73
C SER A 23 -15.81 27.83 9.17
N THR A 24 -14.90 27.10 9.82
CA THR A 24 -15.13 26.55 11.17
C THR A 24 -15.02 27.64 12.23
N ARG A 25 -14.05 28.54 12.08
CA ARG A 25 -13.86 29.70 12.98
C ARG A 25 -15.09 30.60 13.02
N ALA A 26 -15.73 30.84 11.86
CA ALA A 26 -16.92 31.69 11.78
C ALA A 26 -18.16 31.10 12.48
N LYS A 27 -18.18 29.78 12.72
CA LYS A 27 -19.26 29.08 13.42
C LYS A 27 -19.03 28.98 14.93
N LEU A 28 -17.80 29.21 15.41
CA LEU A 28 -17.49 29.20 16.84
C LEU A 28 -17.99 30.48 17.51
N ARG A 29 -18.81 30.32 18.53
CA ARG A 29 -19.19 31.38 19.48
C ARG A 29 -18.66 31.01 20.85
N SER A 30 -17.40 31.36 21.13
CA SER A 30 -16.76 31.14 22.43
C SER A 30 -16.35 32.48 23.02
N GLU A 31 -16.87 32.79 24.21
CA GLU A 31 -16.60 34.02 24.96
C GLU A 31 -16.01 33.74 26.35
N GLY A 32 -15.49 32.52 26.60
CA GLY A 32 -15.04 32.09 27.93
C GLY A 32 -13.61 31.55 27.98
N ALA A 33 -13.06 31.43 29.20
CA ALA A 33 -11.78 30.79 29.50
C ALA A 33 -11.98 29.63 30.49
N ILE A 34 -11.31 28.49 30.24
CA ILE A 34 -11.31 27.33 31.15
C ILE A 34 -9.97 27.31 31.89
N HIS A 35 -10.05 27.26 33.22
CA HIS A 35 -8.91 27.22 34.11
C HIS A 35 -8.91 25.90 34.90
N TYR A 36 -7.84 25.10 34.76
CA TYR A 36 -7.61 23.96 35.64
C TYR A 36 -6.68 24.38 36.77
N SER A 37 -7.12 24.29 38.03
CA SER A 37 -6.29 24.62 39.19
C SER A 37 -6.18 23.46 40.18
N ALA A 38 -4.95 23.02 40.44
CA ALA A 38 -4.52 22.52 41.74
C ALA A 38 -2.97 22.57 41.84
N LYS A 39 -2.41 23.78 42.02
CA LYS A 39 -0.97 24.12 42.18
C LYS A 39 -0.09 23.97 40.92
N GLU A 40 1.00 24.76 40.93
CA GLU A 40 2.00 25.06 39.88
C GLU A 40 1.82 24.41 38.49
N GLY A 41 1.55 25.26 37.50
CA GLY A 41 1.28 24.87 36.10
C GLY A 41 -0.10 25.32 35.64
N ASN A 42 -0.34 26.64 35.61
CA ASN A 42 -1.62 27.19 35.14
C ASN A 42 -1.76 26.94 33.63
N VAL A 43 -2.68 26.05 33.25
CA VAL A 43 -3.14 25.91 31.86
C VAL A 43 -4.41 26.74 31.72
N VAL A 44 -4.33 27.82 30.95
CA VAL A 44 -5.47 28.64 30.53
C VAL A 44 -5.77 28.25 29.09
N ILE A 45 -6.99 27.79 28.83
CA ILE A 45 -7.50 27.63 27.46
C ILE A 45 -8.53 28.74 27.26
N ASP A 46 -8.29 29.62 26.29
CA ASP A 46 -9.17 30.73 25.96
C ASP A 46 -9.78 30.63 24.56
N SER A 47 -10.63 31.60 24.20
CA SER A 47 -11.28 31.64 22.88
C SER A 47 -10.29 31.68 21.71
N ALA A 48 -9.11 32.29 21.86
CA ALA A 48 -8.10 32.38 20.82
C ALA A 48 -7.45 31.02 20.52
N ASP A 49 -7.27 30.19 21.55
CA ASP A 49 -6.82 28.81 21.38
C ASP A 49 -7.83 28.01 20.53
N PHE A 50 -9.13 28.14 20.80
CA PHE A 50 -10.17 27.49 20.01
C PHE A 50 -10.25 27.99 18.57
N TYR A 51 -10.05 29.29 18.33
CA TYR A 51 -9.98 29.82 16.98
C TYR A 51 -8.74 29.31 16.23
N THR A 52 -7.60 29.18 16.92
CA THR A 52 -6.37 28.62 16.35
C THR A 52 -6.56 27.14 15.97
N LEU A 53 -7.22 26.35 16.82
CA LEU A 53 -7.57 24.97 16.52
C LEU A 53 -8.52 24.85 15.32
N ALA A 54 -9.51 25.75 15.22
CA ALA A 54 -10.41 25.79 14.07
C ALA A 54 -9.68 26.10 12.75
N ASP A 55 -8.74 27.05 12.78
CA ASP A 55 -7.93 27.39 11.61
C ASP A 55 -7.00 26.24 11.21
N GLN A 56 -6.41 25.54 12.17
CA GLN A 56 -5.60 24.33 11.91
C GLN A 56 -6.44 23.20 11.31
N LEU A 57 -7.67 22.99 11.82
CA LEU A 57 -8.58 21.99 11.28
C LEU A 57 -8.97 22.30 9.83
N ASP A 58 -9.32 23.55 9.53
CA ASP A 58 -9.67 23.97 8.17
C ASP A 58 -8.48 23.81 7.21
N ARG A 59 -7.26 24.16 7.66
CA ARG A 59 -6.02 23.91 6.89
C ARG A 59 -5.81 22.42 6.63
N PHE A 60 -6.00 21.58 7.64
CA PHE A 60 -5.89 20.13 7.47
C PHE A 60 -6.85 19.61 6.41
N LYS A 61 -8.13 20.01 6.46
CA LYS A 61 -9.13 19.55 5.47
C LYS A 61 -8.72 19.92 4.05
N VAL A 62 -8.31 21.16 3.82
CA VAL A 62 -7.86 21.65 2.51
C VAL A 62 -6.62 20.87 2.03
N GLN A 63 -5.64 20.64 2.90
CA GLN A 63 -4.43 19.91 2.54
C GLN A 63 -4.70 18.43 2.26
N ALA A 64 -5.55 17.78 3.05
CA ALA A 64 -5.92 16.39 2.85
C ALA A 64 -6.62 16.19 1.50
N VAL A 65 -7.58 17.04 1.15
CA VAL A 65 -8.26 16.97 -0.16
C VAL A 65 -7.30 17.26 -1.30
N LYS A 66 -6.41 18.25 -1.19
CA LYS A 66 -5.37 18.50 -2.20
C LYS A 66 -4.44 17.30 -2.40
N GLN A 67 -4.11 16.58 -1.33
CA GLN A 67 -3.28 15.38 -1.43
C GLN A 67 -4.02 14.23 -2.12
N LEU A 68 -5.33 14.09 -1.87
CA LEU A 68 -6.18 13.14 -2.61
C LEU A 68 -6.21 13.48 -4.11
N GLU A 69 -6.31 14.76 -4.46
CA GLU A 69 -6.29 15.20 -5.87
C GLU A 69 -4.99 14.83 -6.59
N VAL A 70 -3.84 14.97 -5.92
CA VAL A 70 -2.53 14.52 -6.44
C VAL A 70 -2.51 13.00 -6.67
N MET A 71 -3.25 12.25 -5.87
CA MET A 71 -3.45 10.80 -6.02
C MET A 71 -4.60 10.46 -6.99
N HIS A 72 -5.10 11.41 -7.77
CA HIS A 72 -6.24 11.23 -8.67
C HIS A 72 -7.48 10.66 -7.95
N THR A 73 -7.75 11.15 -6.74
CA THR A 73 -8.98 10.90 -6.00
C THR A 73 -9.67 12.21 -5.70
N TYR A 74 -10.96 12.29 -6.02
CA TYR A 74 -11.73 13.52 -5.96
C TYR A 74 -12.96 13.32 -5.08
N LEU A 75 -13.25 14.32 -4.24
CA LEU A 75 -14.51 14.39 -3.49
C LEU A 75 -15.46 15.27 -4.28
N THR A 76 -16.64 14.76 -4.60
CA THR A 76 -17.61 15.40 -5.49
C THR A 76 -19.01 15.30 -4.90
N HIS A 77 -19.89 16.24 -5.26
CA HIS A 77 -21.29 16.21 -4.84
C HIS A 77 -22.13 15.20 -5.65
N SER A 78 -21.65 14.84 -6.84
CA SER A 78 -22.18 13.79 -7.72
C SER A 78 -21.27 12.57 -7.64
N GLY A 79 -21.84 11.36 -7.66
CA GLY A 79 -21.03 10.15 -7.85
C GLY A 79 -20.31 10.21 -9.20
N GLY A 80 -19.03 9.83 -9.23
CA GLY A 80 -18.20 9.85 -10.43
C GLY A 80 -17.72 8.46 -10.81
N ASP A 81 -17.46 8.28 -12.11
CA ASP A 81 -16.93 7.02 -12.66
C ASP A 81 -15.43 6.89 -12.42
N VAL A 82 -14.96 5.65 -12.25
CA VAL A 82 -13.53 5.32 -12.26
C VAL A 82 -13.11 5.13 -13.72
N ALA A 83 -12.08 5.85 -14.17
CA ALA A 83 -11.53 5.69 -15.50
C ALA A 83 -10.36 4.70 -15.50
N MET A 84 -10.28 3.87 -16.54
CA MET A 84 -9.11 3.05 -16.84
C MET A 84 -8.29 3.72 -17.93
N THR A 85 -6.97 3.64 -17.80
CA THR A 85 -6.03 4.06 -18.85
C THR A 85 -5.16 2.87 -19.22
N SER A 86 -4.76 2.82 -20.50
CA SER A 86 -4.06 1.70 -21.11
C SER A 86 -2.72 2.10 -21.74
N ALA A 87 -2.30 3.36 -21.57
CA ALA A 87 -1.10 3.89 -22.22
C ALA A 87 0.20 3.27 -21.66
N ASP A 88 0.17 2.83 -20.39
CA ASP A 88 1.33 2.32 -19.64
C ASP A 88 0.85 1.27 -18.62
N ASP A 89 0.15 0.23 -19.08
CA ASP A 89 -0.58 -0.77 -18.29
C ASP A 89 -2.01 -0.33 -17.90
N ILE A 90 -2.87 -1.30 -17.59
CA ILE A 90 -4.25 -1.07 -17.14
C ILE A 90 -4.23 -0.64 -15.67
N TYR A 91 -4.35 0.67 -15.38
CA TYR A 91 -4.48 1.19 -14.01
C TYR A 91 -5.68 2.13 -13.85
N ALA A 92 -6.38 1.98 -12.72
CA ALA A 92 -7.65 2.63 -12.44
C ALA A 92 -7.42 3.95 -11.70
N VAL A 93 -7.96 5.04 -12.22
CA VAL A 93 -7.86 6.39 -11.65
C VAL A 93 -9.25 7.03 -11.63
N HIS A 94 -9.56 7.82 -10.61
CA HIS A 94 -10.78 8.62 -10.67
C HIS A 94 -10.60 9.70 -11.73
N LYS A 95 -11.63 9.88 -12.56
CA LYS A 95 -11.62 10.97 -13.52
C LYS A 95 -11.75 12.29 -12.77
N LYS A 96 -10.94 13.30 -13.16
CA LYS A 96 -11.09 14.64 -12.61
C LYS A 96 -12.51 15.16 -12.89
N PRO A 97 -13.27 15.60 -11.87
CA PRO A 97 -14.60 16.17 -12.04
C PRO A 97 -14.60 17.45 -12.86
N GLN A 98 -15.77 17.82 -13.38
CA GLN A 98 -15.92 19.12 -14.04
C GLN A 98 -15.86 20.24 -13.00
N SER A 99 -15.45 21.43 -13.45
CA SER A 99 -15.40 22.61 -12.59
C SER A 99 -16.79 22.89 -12.00
N GLY A 100 -16.88 22.96 -10.68
CA GLY A 100 -18.13 23.16 -9.94
C GLY A 100 -18.76 21.89 -9.36
N GLU A 101 -18.28 20.69 -9.73
CA GLU A 101 -18.74 19.43 -9.12
C GLU A 101 -17.91 19.02 -7.89
N GLU A 102 -16.69 19.55 -7.78
CA GLU A 102 -15.76 19.37 -6.67
C GLU A 102 -16.41 19.79 -5.33
N ALA A 103 -16.26 18.95 -4.32
CA ALA A 103 -16.72 19.26 -2.97
C ALA A 103 -15.80 20.31 -2.33
N ASP A 104 -16.38 21.34 -1.70
CA ASP A 104 -15.61 22.29 -0.91
C ASP A 104 -15.04 21.59 0.34
N PRO A 105 -13.72 21.46 0.50
CA PRO A 105 -13.12 20.79 1.66
C PRO A 105 -13.56 21.37 3.02
N LEU A 106 -13.89 22.66 3.06
CA LEU A 106 -14.31 23.36 4.29
C LEU A 106 -15.77 23.07 4.67
N SER A 107 -16.56 22.57 3.73
CA SER A 107 -17.94 22.14 3.94
C SER A 107 -18.04 20.70 4.42
N LEU A 108 -17.01 19.89 4.19
CA LEU A 108 -16.99 18.47 4.51
C LEU A 108 -16.75 18.21 6.00
N ASP A 109 -17.37 17.15 6.50
CA ASP A 109 -17.01 16.61 7.81
C ASP A 109 -15.70 15.79 7.72
N PHE A 110 -15.09 15.56 8.87
CA PHE A 110 -13.82 14.82 8.93
C PHE A 110 -14.00 13.34 8.54
N ALA A 111 -15.17 12.76 8.84
CA ALA A 111 -15.48 11.37 8.53
C ALA A 111 -15.51 11.13 7.01
N THR A 112 -16.08 12.05 6.24
CA THR A 112 -16.16 12.02 4.77
C THR A 112 -14.77 12.11 4.15
N ILE A 113 -13.88 12.94 4.71
CA ILE A 113 -12.49 13.02 4.24
C ILE A 113 -11.75 11.71 4.52
N LEU A 114 -11.95 11.10 5.71
CA LEU A 114 -11.37 9.79 6.03
C LEU A 114 -11.92 8.67 5.13
N GLU A 115 -13.21 8.70 4.84
CA GLU A 115 -13.84 7.78 3.89
C GLU A 115 -13.25 7.97 2.49
N GLY A 116 -13.08 9.21 2.03
CA GLY A 116 -12.39 9.53 0.78
C GLY A 116 -10.96 8.97 0.71
N ILE A 117 -10.20 9.05 1.80
CA ILE A 117 -8.88 8.43 1.92
C ILE A 117 -8.98 6.90 1.81
N ALA A 118 -9.95 6.28 2.48
CA ALA A 118 -10.15 4.83 2.39
C ALA A 118 -10.54 4.39 0.97
N VAL A 119 -11.45 5.12 0.32
CA VAL A 119 -11.92 4.85 -1.05
C VAL A 119 -10.79 5.06 -2.06
N SER A 120 -9.89 6.02 -1.85
CA SER A 120 -8.70 6.25 -2.71
C SER A 120 -7.80 5.01 -2.85
N GLN A 121 -7.95 4.03 -1.96
CA GLN A 121 -7.15 2.81 -1.90
C GLN A 121 -7.93 1.57 -2.37
N SER A 122 -9.13 1.76 -2.92
CA SER A 122 -10.03 0.69 -3.35
C SER A 122 -10.54 0.91 -4.78
N ILE A 123 -10.85 -0.19 -5.47
CA ILE A 123 -11.40 -0.17 -6.83
C ILE A 123 -12.58 -1.16 -6.92
N PRO A 124 -13.63 -0.90 -7.71
CA PRO A 124 -14.76 -1.83 -7.91
C PRO A 124 -14.37 -3.24 -8.39
N THR A 125 -15.01 -4.31 -7.92
CA THR A 125 -14.67 -5.66 -8.43
C THR A 125 -15.16 -5.92 -9.86
N ASN A 126 -16.20 -5.21 -10.32
CA ASN A 126 -16.80 -5.38 -11.64
C ASN A 126 -16.12 -4.48 -12.69
N PRO A 127 -15.50 -5.04 -13.76
CA PRO A 127 -14.94 -4.30 -14.89
C PRO A 127 -15.90 -3.29 -15.55
N GLU A 128 -17.21 -3.55 -15.51
CA GLU A 128 -18.23 -2.64 -16.06
C GLU A 128 -18.24 -1.27 -15.37
N ALA A 129 -17.91 -1.22 -14.07
CA ALA A 129 -17.84 0.03 -13.30
C ALA A 129 -16.70 0.95 -13.77
N TYR A 130 -15.83 0.45 -14.63
CA TYR A 130 -14.74 1.20 -15.25
C TYR A 130 -14.98 1.50 -16.73
N GLY A 131 -16.19 1.23 -17.24
CA GLY A 131 -16.56 1.45 -18.63
C GLY A 131 -16.19 0.32 -19.60
N PHE A 132 -15.77 -0.85 -19.10
CA PHE A 132 -15.56 -2.03 -19.95
C PHE A 132 -16.87 -2.77 -20.27
N PRO A 133 -16.95 -3.49 -21.40
CA PRO A 133 -18.08 -4.36 -21.68
C PRO A 133 -18.29 -5.42 -20.59
N ALA A 134 -19.55 -5.80 -20.40
CA ALA A 134 -19.93 -6.88 -19.49
C ALA A 134 -19.14 -8.17 -19.79
N GLY A 135 -18.58 -8.77 -18.75
CA GLY A 135 -17.79 -10.00 -18.86
C GLY A 135 -16.34 -9.82 -19.31
N THR A 136 -15.83 -8.57 -19.38
CA THR A 136 -14.41 -8.32 -19.63
C THR A 136 -13.54 -9.04 -18.60
N LYS A 137 -12.45 -9.68 -19.06
CA LYS A 137 -11.46 -10.34 -18.21
C LYS A 137 -10.14 -9.58 -18.29
N PHE A 138 -9.40 -9.59 -17.19
CA PHE A 138 -8.05 -9.04 -17.14
C PHE A 138 -7.03 -10.17 -17.11
N TYR A 139 -5.88 -9.91 -17.70
CA TYR A 139 -4.76 -10.84 -17.81
C TYR A 139 -3.47 -10.14 -17.42
N LYS A 140 -2.57 -10.87 -16.77
CA LYS A 140 -1.20 -10.46 -16.46
C LYS A 140 -0.29 -11.00 -17.55
N LYS A 141 0.46 -10.15 -18.23
CA LYS A 141 1.49 -10.60 -19.16
C LYS A 141 2.74 -11.05 -18.41
N ALA A 142 3.64 -11.74 -19.10
CA ALA A 142 4.94 -12.18 -18.56
C ALA A 142 5.82 -11.02 -18.03
N ASP A 143 5.68 -9.81 -18.56
CA ASP A 143 6.38 -8.61 -18.09
C ASP A 143 5.75 -7.98 -16.83
N GLY A 144 4.63 -8.52 -16.36
CA GLY A 144 3.87 -8.03 -15.21
C GLY A 144 2.80 -7.00 -15.54
N SER A 145 2.70 -6.54 -16.80
CA SER A 145 1.66 -5.59 -17.25
C SER A 145 0.28 -6.23 -17.27
N LEU A 146 -0.75 -5.38 -17.08
CA LEU A 146 -2.15 -5.79 -17.17
C LEU A 146 -2.71 -5.56 -18.58
N SER A 147 -3.55 -6.50 -19.05
CA SER A 147 -4.11 -6.58 -20.40
C SER A 147 -5.55 -7.07 -20.37
N THR A 148 -6.33 -6.74 -21.40
CA THR A 148 -7.63 -7.40 -21.69
C THR A 148 -7.51 -8.50 -22.75
N ASN A 149 -6.34 -8.62 -23.38
CA ASN A 149 -6.06 -9.62 -24.39
C ASN A 149 -5.50 -10.89 -23.76
N ASP A 150 -6.07 -12.02 -24.18
CA ASP A 150 -5.61 -13.37 -23.92
C ASP A 150 -4.51 -13.71 -24.96
N SER A 151 -3.28 -13.27 -24.68
CA SER A 151 -2.10 -13.65 -25.49
C SER A 151 -1.45 -14.90 -24.92
N ASP A 152 -0.69 -15.62 -25.74
CA ASP A 152 0.18 -16.69 -25.26
C ASP A 152 1.06 -16.15 -24.11
N ASP A 153 1.08 -16.87 -22.98
CA ASP A 153 1.72 -16.52 -21.70
C ASP A 153 1.03 -15.47 -20.81
N ALA A 154 -0.23 -15.08 -21.10
CA ALA A 154 -0.99 -14.19 -20.23
C ALA A 154 -1.84 -14.94 -19.20
N GLU A 155 -1.64 -14.67 -17.91
CA GLU A 155 -2.37 -15.33 -16.82
C GLU A 155 -3.66 -14.56 -16.49
N PRO A 156 -4.84 -15.22 -16.43
CA PRO A 156 -6.08 -14.54 -16.07
C PRO A 156 -6.04 -14.05 -14.62
N ILE A 157 -6.51 -12.83 -14.39
CA ILE A 157 -6.57 -12.20 -13.06
C ILE A 157 -8.02 -11.87 -12.72
N SER A 158 -8.36 -12.07 -11.45
CA SER A 158 -9.61 -11.59 -10.86
C SER A 158 -9.34 -10.41 -9.92
N ILE A 159 -10.17 -9.37 -10.01
CA ILE A 159 -10.19 -8.31 -9.01
C ILE A 159 -10.89 -8.86 -7.78
N GLN A 160 -10.16 -8.93 -6.67
CA GLN A 160 -10.65 -9.46 -5.41
C GLN A 160 -10.25 -8.54 -4.25
N PRO A 161 -11.02 -8.51 -3.15
CA PRO A 161 -10.62 -7.79 -1.95
C PRO A 161 -9.26 -8.27 -1.45
N ALA A 162 -8.42 -7.34 -0.99
CA ALA A 162 -7.14 -7.70 -0.40
C ALA A 162 -7.35 -8.39 0.97
N GLU A 163 -6.84 -9.59 1.10
CA GLU A 163 -6.78 -10.38 2.32
C GLU A 163 -5.32 -10.73 2.61
N ALA A 164 -5.01 -11.07 3.87
CA ALA A 164 -3.63 -11.39 4.25
C ALA A 164 -3.03 -12.50 3.35
N ASP A 165 -3.85 -13.48 2.95
CA ASP A 165 -3.41 -14.65 2.19
C ASP A 165 -3.34 -14.45 0.68
N ASN A 166 -3.99 -13.42 0.11
CA ASN A 166 -3.89 -13.11 -1.32
C ASN A 166 -2.96 -11.93 -1.62
N LEU A 167 -2.26 -11.46 -0.60
CA LEU A 167 -1.24 -10.43 -0.66
C LEU A 167 0.15 -11.07 -0.55
N SER A 168 1.04 -10.76 -1.50
CA SER A 168 2.42 -11.24 -1.47
C SER A 168 3.13 -10.78 -0.20
N ALA A 169 4.02 -11.60 0.36
CA ALA A 169 4.67 -11.21 1.61
C ALA A 169 5.48 -9.92 1.41
N GLY A 170 5.31 -8.99 2.35
CA GLY A 170 5.89 -7.65 2.25
C GLY A 170 5.06 -6.62 1.51
N THR A 171 3.90 -7.02 0.99
CA THR A 171 2.87 -6.09 0.58
C THR A 171 1.95 -5.77 1.75
N ALA A 172 1.34 -4.60 1.70
CA ALA A 172 0.36 -4.17 2.66
C ALA A 172 -0.77 -3.44 1.93
N ALA A 173 -1.99 -3.71 2.36
CA ALA A 173 -3.18 -3.01 1.90
C ALA A 173 -3.98 -2.55 3.12
N TRP A 174 -4.58 -1.37 3.03
CA TRP A 174 -5.59 -0.94 4.00
C TRP A 174 -6.95 -1.36 3.47
N VAL A 175 -7.68 -2.15 4.26
CA VAL A 175 -9.01 -2.64 3.89
C VAL A 175 -9.96 -2.31 5.04
N ASN A 176 -10.95 -1.46 4.78
CA ASN A 176 -11.93 -1.01 5.77
C ASN A 176 -11.28 -0.46 7.05
N GLY A 177 -10.25 0.38 6.90
CA GLY A 177 -9.52 0.99 8.02
C GLY A 177 -8.65 0.02 8.83
N LYS A 178 -8.44 -1.22 8.35
CA LYS A 178 -7.51 -2.18 8.94
C LYS A 178 -6.33 -2.43 8.01
N LEU A 179 -5.12 -2.36 8.55
CA LEU A 179 -3.92 -2.76 7.83
C LEU A 179 -3.89 -4.28 7.68
N LYS A 180 -3.89 -4.75 6.43
CA LYS A 180 -3.67 -6.14 6.03
C LYS A 180 -2.22 -6.26 5.54
N LEU A 181 -1.48 -7.19 6.12
CA LEU A 181 -0.13 -7.52 5.69
C LEU A 181 -0.17 -8.83 4.93
N GLY A 182 0.47 -8.87 3.77
CA GLY A 182 0.59 -10.08 2.97
C GLY A 182 1.41 -11.14 3.69
N THR A 183 0.89 -12.37 3.71
CA THR A 183 1.57 -13.55 4.25
C THR A 183 2.40 -14.26 3.19
N GLY A 184 2.21 -13.94 1.90
CA GLY A 184 2.84 -14.65 0.79
C GLY A 184 2.15 -15.98 0.46
N SER A 185 0.95 -16.24 0.99
CA SER A 185 0.19 -17.45 0.66
C SER A 185 -0.28 -17.50 -0.79
N ASP A 186 -0.30 -16.37 -1.51
CA ASP A 186 -0.46 -16.31 -2.96
C ASP A 186 0.71 -17.01 -3.69
N THR A 187 1.92 -16.81 -3.18
CA THR A 187 3.15 -17.43 -3.67
C THR A 187 3.10 -18.94 -3.45
N ALA A 188 2.53 -19.40 -2.33
CA ALA A 188 2.31 -20.81 -2.05
C ALA A 188 1.43 -21.49 -3.12
N LYS A 189 0.38 -20.83 -3.59
CA LYS A 189 -0.50 -21.35 -4.65
C LYS A 189 0.19 -21.42 -6.00
N MET A 190 0.94 -20.37 -6.38
CA MET A 190 1.74 -20.40 -7.61
C MET A 190 2.79 -21.52 -7.58
N LEU A 191 3.36 -21.81 -6.41
CA LEU A 191 4.30 -22.92 -6.24
C LEU A 191 3.64 -24.29 -6.35
N ASP A 192 2.39 -24.46 -5.88
CA ASP A 192 1.60 -25.68 -6.09
C ASP A 192 1.35 -25.96 -7.57
N GLU A 193 1.01 -24.93 -8.35
CA GLU A 193 0.82 -25.04 -9.79
C GLU A 193 2.15 -25.39 -10.50
N ALA A 194 3.23 -24.68 -10.18
CA ALA A 194 4.56 -24.97 -10.73
C ALA A 194 5.08 -26.37 -10.35
N PHE A 195 4.79 -26.84 -9.13
CA PHE A 195 5.15 -28.18 -8.66
C PHE A 195 4.41 -29.27 -9.46
N LYS A 196 3.11 -29.08 -9.74
CA LYS A 196 2.32 -29.97 -10.60
C LYS A 196 2.86 -30.04 -12.02
N GLU A 197 3.27 -28.91 -12.60
CA GLU A 197 3.87 -28.87 -13.94
C GLU A 197 5.22 -29.62 -14.02
N HIS A 198 5.99 -29.64 -12.93
CA HIS A 198 7.28 -30.33 -12.85
C HIS A 198 7.19 -31.78 -12.36
N GLY A 199 6.00 -32.40 -12.42
CA GLY A 199 5.79 -33.82 -12.13
C GLY A 199 5.57 -34.15 -10.64
N GLY A 200 5.27 -33.13 -9.82
CA GLY A 200 4.81 -33.30 -8.44
C GLY A 200 3.41 -33.91 -8.34
N GLY A 201 3.17 -34.70 -7.29
CA GLY A 201 1.88 -35.36 -7.05
C GLY A 201 0.73 -34.39 -6.73
N SER A 202 -0.48 -34.93 -6.58
CA SER A 202 -1.73 -34.15 -6.52
C SER A 202 -1.95 -33.31 -5.24
N ASN A 203 -1.13 -33.46 -4.20
CA ASN A 203 -1.24 -32.71 -2.95
C ASN A 203 0.13 -32.19 -2.51
N LEU A 204 0.37 -30.89 -2.68
CA LEU A 204 1.53 -30.22 -2.09
C LEU A 204 1.31 -30.07 -0.58
N GLY A 205 2.16 -30.70 0.23
CA GLY A 205 2.19 -30.49 1.65
C GLY A 205 2.81 -29.14 1.97
N GLN A 206 2.13 -28.34 2.80
CA GLN A 206 2.64 -27.07 3.30
C GLN A 206 3.05 -27.24 4.76
N TYR A 207 4.33 -27.01 5.04
CA TYR A 207 4.90 -27.19 6.37
C TYR A 207 5.58 -25.91 6.83
N ALA A 208 5.26 -25.46 8.03
CA ALA A 208 5.91 -24.30 8.61
C ALA A 208 7.36 -24.63 8.99
N ILE A 209 8.28 -23.76 8.58
CA ILE A 209 9.72 -23.88 8.86
C ILE A 209 10.24 -22.69 9.65
N ASN A 210 9.37 -22.00 10.39
CA ASN A 210 9.77 -20.98 11.38
C ASN A 210 10.49 -21.58 12.60
N THR A 211 10.43 -22.90 12.74
CA THR A 211 11.27 -23.74 13.61
C THR A 211 11.79 -24.91 12.78
N VAL A 212 12.74 -25.67 13.33
CA VAL A 212 13.25 -26.89 12.67
C VAL A 212 12.11 -27.84 12.32
N TYR A 213 12.02 -28.18 11.04
CA TYR A 213 11.14 -29.22 10.49
C TYR A 213 11.98 -30.39 10.01
N THR A 214 11.63 -31.60 10.43
CA THR A 214 12.32 -32.83 10.02
C THR A 214 11.48 -33.57 8.98
N LEU A 215 12.08 -33.86 7.82
CA LEU A 215 11.41 -34.63 6.77
C LEU A 215 11.10 -36.05 7.27
N PRO A 216 9.84 -36.51 7.20
CA PRO A 216 9.47 -37.87 7.58
C PRO A 216 9.86 -38.91 6.53
N GLU A 217 10.09 -38.49 5.29
CA GLU A 217 10.34 -39.35 4.13
C GLU A 217 11.33 -38.72 3.14
N ASP A 218 11.78 -39.52 2.17
CA ASP A 218 12.63 -39.04 1.08
C ASP A 218 11.82 -38.13 0.14
N VAL A 219 12.28 -36.90 -0.02
CA VAL A 219 11.63 -35.87 -0.84
C VAL A 219 12.48 -35.58 -2.06
N PRO A 220 12.02 -35.91 -3.28
CA PRO A 220 12.80 -35.70 -4.50
C PRO A 220 12.98 -34.22 -4.82
N THR A 221 11.96 -33.41 -4.55
CA THR A 221 11.90 -31.98 -4.90
C THR A 221 11.10 -31.22 -3.85
N ALA A 222 11.59 -30.07 -3.43
CA ALA A 222 10.86 -29.18 -2.52
C ALA A 222 11.12 -27.70 -2.85
N PHE A 223 10.16 -26.84 -2.52
CA PHE A 223 10.35 -25.39 -2.52
C PHE A 223 10.32 -24.86 -1.10
N ALA A 224 11.23 -23.95 -0.77
CA ALA A 224 11.25 -23.28 0.53
C ALA A 224 11.16 -21.77 0.34
N TYR A 225 10.11 -21.19 0.92
CA TYR A 225 9.85 -19.76 0.93
C TYR A 225 10.16 -19.20 2.30
N VAL A 226 11.07 -18.25 2.41
CA VAL A 226 11.47 -17.64 3.69
C VAL A 226 11.39 -16.13 3.64
N VAL A 227 10.96 -15.54 4.76
CA VAL A 227 10.60 -14.13 4.90
C VAL A 227 11.21 -13.59 6.18
N THR A 228 11.76 -12.38 6.11
CA THR A 228 12.08 -11.57 7.30
C THR A 228 11.30 -10.27 7.24
N THR A 229 10.79 -9.85 8.39
CA THR A 229 10.08 -8.57 8.54
C THR A 229 10.75 -7.74 9.62
N ALA A 230 11.08 -6.48 9.32
CA ALA A 230 11.57 -5.51 10.28
C ALA A 230 10.73 -4.24 10.24
N HIS A 231 10.41 -3.69 11.41
CA HIS A 231 9.70 -2.44 11.57
C HIS A 231 10.40 -1.60 12.64
N SER A 232 10.83 -0.38 12.32
CA SER A 232 11.41 0.54 13.31
C SER A 232 10.36 1.55 13.76
N GLY A 233 10.05 1.55 15.06
CA GLY A 233 9.09 2.50 15.66
C GLY A 233 9.65 3.91 15.85
N SER A 234 10.95 4.13 15.63
CA SER A 234 11.67 5.35 16.03
C SER A 234 12.14 6.25 14.90
N GLY A 235 11.85 5.93 13.63
CA GLY A 235 12.41 6.67 12.50
C GLY A 235 13.92 6.45 12.38
N ILE A 236 14.40 6.28 11.15
CA ILE A 236 15.79 5.94 10.81
C ILE A 236 16.14 4.47 11.10
N ASP A 237 15.67 3.58 10.22
CA ASP A 237 16.51 3.14 9.10
C ASP A 237 15.60 2.77 7.93
N GLY A 238 15.34 3.78 7.09
CA GLY A 238 14.60 3.62 5.85
C GLY A 238 15.30 2.59 4.96
N ASN A 239 14.52 1.65 4.42
CA ASN A 239 14.87 0.71 3.35
C ASN A 239 16.11 -0.21 3.56
N GLN A 240 16.88 -0.04 4.63
CA GLN A 240 18.14 -0.74 4.92
C GLN A 240 18.03 -1.66 6.15
N ALA A 241 17.09 -1.39 7.06
CA ALA A 241 16.85 -2.25 8.22
C ALA A 241 16.27 -3.61 7.78
N GLY A 242 16.76 -4.70 8.36
CA GLY A 242 16.27 -6.07 8.11
C GLY A 242 17.40 -7.04 7.76
N ALA A 243 17.36 -8.24 8.32
CA ALA A 243 18.25 -9.32 7.92
C ALA A 243 17.76 -9.96 6.61
N ASP A 244 18.65 -10.42 5.74
CA ASP A 244 18.24 -11.27 4.62
C ASP A 244 17.68 -12.59 5.18
N PRO A 245 16.61 -13.15 4.58
CA PRO A 245 16.00 -14.36 5.08
C PRO A 245 16.96 -15.54 4.87
N VAL A 246 17.21 -16.26 5.95
CA VAL A 246 18.09 -17.43 6.00
C VAL A 246 17.24 -18.68 5.89
N LEU A 247 17.74 -19.64 5.13
CA LEU A 247 17.23 -21.00 5.06
C LEU A 247 18.41 -21.94 5.31
N THR A 248 18.26 -22.82 6.30
CA THR A 248 19.21 -23.87 6.65
C THR A 248 18.60 -25.22 6.28
N VAL A 249 19.39 -26.06 5.61
CA VAL A 249 19.01 -27.43 5.22
C VAL A 249 20.18 -28.36 5.57
N SER A 250 19.96 -29.37 6.40
CA SER A 250 21.04 -30.24 6.88
C SER A 250 21.58 -31.20 5.80
N SER A 251 20.72 -31.64 4.86
CA SER A 251 21.11 -32.54 3.79
C SER A 251 20.20 -32.39 2.56
N CYS A 252 20.79 -32.17 1.39
CA CYS A 252 20.12 -32.19 0.10
C CYS A 252 21.14 -32.43 -1.03
N LYS A 253 20.66 -32.88 -2.20
CA LYS A 253 21.49 -33.02 -3.41
C LYS A 253 21.79 -31.68 -4.06
N SER A 254 20.80 -30.80 -4.15
CA SER A 254 20.97 -29.44 -4.67
C SER A 254 20.16 -28.43 -3.88
N PHE A 255 20.75 -27.25 -3.72
CA PHE A 255 20.15 -26.09 -3.08
C PHE A 255 20.34 -24.88 -3.99
N THR A 256 19.26 -24.37 -4.56
CA THR A 256 19.30 -23.25 -5.51
C THR A 256 18.37 -22.15 -5.05
N LYS A 257 18.89 -20.93 -4.88
CA LYS A 257 18.05 -19.75 -4.69
C LYS A 257 17.47 -19.33 -6.04
N LEU A 258 16.14 -19.39 -6.18
CA LEU A 258 15.45 -19.00 -7.40
C LEU A 258 15.33 -17.49 -7.51
N PHE A 259 14.90 -16.83 -6.44
CA PHE A 259 14.88 -15.37 -6.38
C PHE A 259 15.01 -14.85 -4.95
N SER A 260 15.32 -13.56 -4.87
CA SER A 260 15.30 -12.80 -3.63
C SER A 260 14.79 -11.40 -3.92
N ASN A 261 13.73 -10.98 -3.22
CA ASN A 261 13.17 -9.64 -3.35
C ASN A 261 13.21 -8.90 -2.02
N ARG A 262 13.32 -7.57 -2.13
CA ARG A 262 13.33 -6.66 -0.99
C ARG A 262 12.22 -5.63 -1.22
N TYR A 263 11.30 -5.54 -0.28
CA TYR A 263 10.21 -4.58 -0.26
C TYR A 263 10.40 -3.65 0.92
N ALA A 264 10.36 -2.35 0.66
CA ALA A 264 10.41 -1.35 1.69
C ALA A 264 9.30 -0.32 1.48
N ARG A 265 8.34 -0.25 2.40
CA ARG A 265 7.20 0.67 2.32
C ARG A 265 6.75 1.08 3.73
N ASN A 266 6.54 2.37 3.95
CA ASN A 266 5.98 2.93 5.19
C ASN A 266 6.70 2.45 6.48
N GLY A 267 8.03 2.34 6.46
CA GLY A 267 8.82 1.89 7.62
C GLY A 267 8.79 0.38 7.89
N PHE A 268 8.15 -0.40 7.01
CA PHE A 268 8.27 -1.85 6.97
C PHE A 268 9.32 -2.24 5.94
N ASN A 269 10.23 -3.12 6.35
CA ASN A 269 11.19 -3.79 5.48
C ASN A 269 10.87 -5.28 5.48
N VAL A 270 10.54 -5.80 4.31
CA VAL A 270 10.28 -7.23 4.13
C VAL A 270 11.20 -7.77 3.06
N ARG A 271 11.92 -8.84 3.40
CA ARG A 271 12.83 -9.51 2.49
C ARG A 271 12.37 -10.94 2.33
N ILE A 272 12.27 -11.38 1.09
CA ILE A 272 11.78 -12.71 0.75
C ILE A 272 12.83 -13.44 -0.08
N SER A 273 12.92 -14.74 0.07
CA SER A 273 13.71 -15.60 -0.80
C SER A 273 12.98 -16.90 -1.04
N LEU A 274 13.01 -17.35 -2.29
CA LEU A 274 12.52 -18.66 -2.70
C LEU A 274 13.70 -19.55 -3.08
N TYR A 275 13.66 -20.78 -2.59
CA TYR A 275 14.67 -21.80 -2.85
C TYR A 275 14.02 -23.03 -3.47
N TYR A 276 14.74 -23.64 -4.40
CA TYR A 276 14.46 -24.94 -4.99
C TYR A 276 15.47 -25.96 -4.46
N LEU A 277 14.95 -27.05 -3.92
CA LEU A 277 15.69 -28.10 -3.24
C LEU A 277 15.45 -29.42 -3.98
N THR A 278 16.49 -30.23 -4.17
CA THR A 278 16.33 -31.59 -4.72
C THR A 278 17.06 -32.63 -3.91
N GLY A 279 16.55 -33.86 -3.95
CA GLY A 279 17.15 -35.04 -3.33
C GLY A 279 17.36 -34.88 -1.82
N LEU A 280 16.28 -34.62 -1.09
CA LEU A 280 16.32 -34.49 0.36
C LEU A 280 15.98 -35.86 0.99
N PRO A 281 16.90 -36.50 1.72
CA PRO A 281 16.59 -37.76 2.39
C PRO A 281 15.68 -37.57 3.61
N ALA A 282 15.00 -38.64 4.02
CA ALA A 282 14.29 -38.71 5.28
C ALA A 282 15.22 -38.36 6.45
N GLY A 283 14.73 -37.58 7.41
CA GLY A 283 15.52 -37.05 8.52
C GLY A 283 16.26 -35.75 8.24
N THR A 284 16.19 -35.19 7.02
CA THR A 284 16.70 -33.83 6.76
C THR A 284 15.97 -32.81 7.63
N GLU A 285 16.75 -31.92 8.25
CA GLU A 285 16.27 -30.81 9.07
C GLU A 285 16.29 -29.53 8.25
N ILE A 286 15.18 -28.80 8.26
CA ILE A 286 14.95 -27.57 7.49
C ILE A 286 14.44 -26.49 8.43
N GLU A 287 15.10 -25.33 8.42
CA GLU A 287 14.73 -24.19 9.26
C GLU A 287 14.92 -22.88 8.47
N GLY A 288 13.95 -21.98 8.59
CA GLY A 288 13.93 -20.68 7.92
C GLY A 288 13.65 -19.53 8.89
N SER A 289 13.98 -18.30 8.49
CA SER A 289 13.78 -17.06 9.28
C SER A 289 12.31 -16.62 9.46
N ASN A 290 11.37 -17.57 9.51
CA ASN A 290 9.95 -17.57 9.12
C ASN A 290 9.76 -17.98 7.66
N GLY A 291 9.02 -19.06 7.44
CA GLY A 291 8.86 -19.59 6.10
C GLY A 291 7.96 -20.80 6.01
N LEU A 292 7.71 -21.21 4.78
CA LEU A 292 6.94 -22.37 4.40
C LEU A 292 7.78 -23.26 3.50
N LEU A 293 7.70 -24.56 3.74
CA LEU A 293 8.25 -25.62 2.92
C LEU A 293 7.09 -26.30 2.19
N PHE A 294 7.33 -26.60 0.92
CA PHE A 294 6.37 -27.14 -0.03
C PHE A 294 6.96 -28.38 -0.68
N TYR A 295 6.34 -29.54 -0.48
CA TYR A 295 6.72 -30.80 -1.15
C TYR A 295 5.62 -31.86 -1.11
#